data_AF-A0A1V2EXS9-F1
#
_entry.id   AF-A0A1V2EXS9-F1
#
_cell.length_a   1.000
_cell.length_b   1.000
_cell.length_c   1.000
_cell.angle_alpha   90.00
_cell.angle_beta   90.00
_cell.angle_gamma   90.00
#
_symmetry.space_group_name_H-M   'P 1'
#
loop_
_entity.id
_entity.type
_entity.pdbx_description
1 polymer ?
#
loop_
_entity_poly.entity_id
_entity_poly.type
_entity_poly.pdbx_seq_one_letter_code
_entity_poly.pdbx_strand_id
1 'polypeptide(L)'
;MIGYREIAALRAKEEKERERIALAERKAKQPRFDKGQGVRCDEPSFTGLVGHVVEMREGKAVVSFGGPFTFNIASWLLQPDQLSDVPVLAA
;
A
#
# COMPACT_ATOMS: atom_id res chain seq x y z
N MET A 1 -9.26 -40.59 11.65
CA MET A 1 -9.17 -40.36 10.19
C MET A 1 -9.71 -38.96 9.96
N ILE A 2 -8.85 -37.97 9.70
CA ILE A 2 -9.27 -36.58 9.56
C ILE A 2 -9.98 -36.46 8.20
N GLY A 3 -11.24 -36.04 8.20
CA GLY A 3 -12.04 -35.93 6.99
C GLY A 3 -11.58 -34.77 6.13
N TYR A 4 -11.79 -34.88 4.81
CA TYR A 4 -11.43 -33.84 3.83
C TYR A 4 -11.97 -32.43 4.19
N ARG A 5 -13.10 -32.36 4.92
CA ARG A 5 -13.66 -31.10 5.43
C ARG A 5 -12.80 -30.44 6.52
N GLU A 6 -12.21 -31.23 7.41
CA GLU A 6 -11.33 -30.71 8.47
C GLU A 6 -10.01 -30.20 7.88
N ILE A 7 -9.50 -30.84 6.82
CA ILE A 7 -8.31 -30.37 6.09
C ILE A 7 -8.58 -29.03 5.41
N ALA A 8 -9.74 -28.86 4.76
CA ALA A 8 -10.12 -27.60 4.12
C ALA A 8 -10.29 -26.47 5.15
N ALA A 9 -10.90 -26.75 6.31
CA ALA A 9 -11.05 -25.79 7.39
C ALA A 9 -9.71 -25.37 8.01
N LEU A 10 -8.77 -26.31 8.13
CA LEU A 10 -7.41 -26.03 8.61
C LEU A 10 -6.64 -25.12 7.64
N ARG A 11 -6.71 -25.38 6.32
CA ARG A 11 -6.08 -24.53 5.30
C ARG A 11 -6.65 -23.11 5.29
N ALA A 12 -7.98 -22.97 5.37
CA ALA A 12 -8.62 -21.66 5.42
C ALA A 12 -8.27 -20.86 6.68
N LYS A 13 -7.97 -21.53 7.80
CA LYS A 13 -7.46 -20.87 9.01
C LYS A 13 -6.01 -20.41 8.84
N GLU A 14 -5.14 -21.26 8.28
CA GLU A 14 -3.74 -20.89 8.04
C GLU A 14 -3.61 -19.70 7.07
N GLU A 15 -4.45 -19.64 6.04
CA GLU A 15 -4.45 -18.53 5.08
C GLU A 15 -4.84 -17.20 5.75
N LYS A 16 -5.91 -17.20 6.56
CA LYS A 16 -6.32 -16.03 7.35
C LYS A 16 -5.28 -15.60 8.39
N GLU A 17 -4.59 -16.55 9.02
CA GLU A 17 -3.54 -16.27 10.00
C GLU A 17 -2.35 -15.59 9.32
N ARG A 18 -1.93 -16.10 8.15
CA ARG A 18 -0.86 -15.50 7.34
C ARG A 18 -1.20 -14.10 6.86
N GLU A 19 -2.43 -13.89 6.38
CA GLU A 19 -2.90 -12.55 5.99
C GLU A 19 -2.87 -11.58 7.18
N ARG A 20 -3.27 -12.01 8.37
CA ARG A 20 -3.21 -11.21 9.60
C ARG A 20 -1.79 -10.81 9.99
N ILE A 21 -0.85 -11.77 9.96
CA ILE A 21 0.55 -11.53 10.30
C ILE A 21 1.18 -10.58 9.29
N ALA A 22 0.94 -10.79 8.00
CA ALA A 22 1.39 -9.88 6.94
C ALA A 22 0.82 -8.46 7.11
N LEU A 23 -0.45 -8.34 7.53
CA LEU A 23 -1.07 -7.04 7.87
C LEU A 23 -0.37 -6.36 9.05
N ALA A 24 -0.02 -7.13 10.08
CA ALA A 24 0.59 -6.63 11.31
C ALA A 24 2.04 -6.17 11.09
N GLU A 25 2.84 -6.96 10.37
CA GLU A 25 4.22 -6.60 10.03
C GLU A 25 4.26 -5.36 9.14
N ARG A 26 3.33 -5.22 8.20
CA ARG A 26 3.23 -4.02 7.36
C ARG A 26 2.74 -2.80 8.14
N LYS A 27 1.87 -2.96 9.15
CA LYS A 27 1.52 -1.86 10.07
C LYS A 27 2.71 -1.36 10.90
N ALA A 28 3.66 -2.23 11.24
CA ALA A 28 4.86 -1.83 11.97
C ALA A 28 5.84 -1.01 11.13
N LYS A 29 5.81 -1.17 9.80
CA LYS A 29 6.65 -0.44 8.82
C LYS A 29 5.82 0.54 8.00
N GLN A 30 5.06 1.41 8.65
CA GLN A 30 4.32 2.45 7.95
C GLN A 30 5.30 3.48 7.37
N PRO A 31 5.39 3.60 6.02
CA PRO A 31 6.17 4.66 5.41
C PRO A 31 5.56 6.01 5.80
N ARG A 32 6.42 6.99 6.05
CA ARG A 32 6.02 8.39 6.15
C ARG A 32 6.37 9.10 4.86
N PHE A 33 5.45 9.93 4.39
CA PHE A 33 5.61 10.72 3.17
C PHE A 33 5.50 12.20 3.49
N ASP A 34 6.21 13.02 2.72
CA ASP A 34 6.17 14.46 2.87
C ASP A 34 4.95 15.06 2.17
N LYS A 35 4.49 16.21 2.66
CA LYS A 35 3.41 16.95 2.00
C LYS A 35 3.91 17.43 0.62
N GLY A 36 3.12 17.14 -0.41
CA GLY A 36 3.44 17.40 -1.81
C GLY A 36 4.19 16.26 -2.49
N GLN A 37 4.61 15.22 -1.77
CA GLN A 37 5.33 14.09 -2.35
C GLN A 37 4.44 13.32 -3.33
N GLY A 38 4.97 13.03 -4.52
CA GLY A 38 4.34 12.14 -5.49
C GLY A 38 4.32 10.70 -4.97
N VAL A 39 3.15 10.07 -5.01
CA VAL A 39 2.92 8.72 -4.53
C VAL A 39 2.05 7.94 -5.51
N ARG A 40 2.31 6.63 -5.59
CA ARG A 40 1.48 5.64 -6.30
C ARG A 40 0.81 4.72 -5.30
N CYS A 41 -0.40 4.26 -5.62
CA CYS A 41 -1.13 3.31 -4.79
C CYS A 41 -1.06 1.91 -5.42
N ASP A 42 -0.67 0.91 -4.65
CA ASP A 42 -0.53 -0.50 -5.08
C ASP A 42 -1.86 -1.27 -5.00
N GLU A 43 -2.97 -0.57 -4.72
CA GLU A 43 -4.31 -1.16 -4.71
C GLU A 43 -4.88 -1.23 -6.13
N PRO A 44 -5.53 -2.34 -6.54
CA PRO A 44 -6.12 -2.51 -7.87
C PRO A 44 -7.04 -1.37 -8.30
N SER A 45 -7.80 -0.81 -7.35
CA SER A 45 -8.75 0.30 -7.55
C SER A 45 -8.07 1.61 -7.99
N PHE A 46 -6.77 1.77 -7.72
CA PHE A 46 -6.00 2.98 -7.96
C PHE A 46 -4.76 2.72 -8.84
N THR A 47 -4.68 1.54 -9.47
CA THR A 47 -3.55 1.15 -10.30
C THR A 47 -3.37 2.11 -11.48
N GLY A 48 -2.15 2.60 -11.67
CA GLY A 48 -1.80 3.55 -12.74
C GLY A 48 -2.09 5.02 -12.40
N LEU A 49 -2.69 5.32 -11.25
CA LEU A 49 -2.87 6.69 -10.78
C LEU A 49 -1.65 7.17 -9.98
N VAL A 50 -1.17 8.36 -10.31
CA VAL A 50 -0.17 9.09 -9.54
C VAL A 50 -0.87 10.22 -8.79
N GLY A 51 -0.70 10.24 -7.48
CA GLY A 51 -1.25 11.27 -6.62
C GLY A 51 -0.15 12.02 -5.88
N HIS A 52 -0.54 13.07 -5.18
CA HIS A 52 0.34 13.79 -4.26
C HIS A 52 -0.24 13.77 -2.85
N VAL A 53 0.64 13.67 -1.86
CA VAL A 53 0.26 13.67 -0.45
C VAL A 53 -0.14 15.09 -0.04
N VAL A 54 -1.39 15.28 0.39
CA VAL A 54 -1.90 16.56 0.89
C VAL A 54 -1.62 16.70 2.39
N GLU A 55 -1.73 15.60 3.13
CA GLU A 55 -1.55 15.55 4.58
C GLU A 55 -1.22 14.11 5.01
N MET A 56 -0.37 13.95 6.03
CA MET A 56 -0.17 12.68 6.71
C MET A 56 -0.95 12.64 8.02
N ARG A 57 -1.59 11.51 8.28
CA ARG A 57 -2.27 11.15 9.53
C ARG A 57 -1.65 9.87 10.07
N GLU A 58 -1.98 9.50 11.32
CA GLU A 58 -1.44 8.29 11.95
C GLU A 58 -1.73 7.03 11.10
N GLY A 59 -0.71 6.57 10.37
CA GLY A 59 -0.74 5.42 9.47
C GLY A 59 -1.53 5.56 8.17
N LYS A 60 -1.97 6.78 7.82
CA LYS A 60 -2.69 7.07 6.58
C LYS A 60 -2.19 8.36 5.94
N ALA A 61 -2.20 8.42 4.62
CA ALA A 61 -1.97 9.63 3.87
C ALA A 61 -3.26 10.07 3.18
N VAL A 62 -3.51 11.37 3.20
CA VAL A 62 -4.53 12.02 2.36
C VAL A 62 -3.87 12.27 1.02
N VAL A 63 -4.35 11.61 -0.04
CA VAL A 63 -3.78 11.69 -1.39
C VAL A 63 -4.77 12.36 -2.33
N SER A 64 -4.30 13.27 -3.17
CA SER A 64 -5.06 13.84 -4.29
C SER A 64 -4.49 13.37 -5.61
N PHE A 65 -5.36 12.91 -6.51
CA PHE A 65 -5.01 12.45 -7.86
C PHE A 65 -5.28 13.52 -8.93
N GLY A 66 -5.30 14.81 -8.56
CA GLY A 66 -5.52 15.93 -9.49
C GLY A 66 -6.99 16.31 -9.72
N GLY A 67 -7.93 15.67 -9.02
CA GLY A 67 -9.35 16.05 -8.99
C GLY A 67 -9.71 16.90 -7.76
N PRO A 68 -10.99 17.31 -7.61
CA PRO A 68 -11.45 18.05 -6.43
C PRO A 68 -11.57 17.17 -5.17
N PHE A 69 -11.37 15.85 -5.31
CA PHE A 69 -11.52 14.88 -4.23
C PHE A 69 -10.16 14.42 -3.70
N THR A 70 -10.13 14.15 -2.40
CA THR A 70 -8.99 13.55 -1.71
C THR A 70 -9.38 12.20 -1.12
N PHE A 71 -8.42 11.29 -1.04
CA PHE A 71 -8.62 9.93 -0.58
C PHE A 71 -7.75 9.64 0.63
N ASN A 72 -8.34 9.03 1.66
CA ASN A 72 -7.59 8.55 2.83
C ASN A 72 -7.06 7.14 2.54
N ILE A 73 -5.81 7.06 2.11
CA ILE A 73 -5.15 5.80 1.76
C ILE A 73 -4.18 5.44 2.87
N ALA A 74 -4.12 4.17 3.22
CA ALA A 74 -3.21 3.74 4.26
C ALA A 74 -1.77 3.76 3.73
N SER A 75 -0.82 4.30 4.49
CA SER A 75 0.49 4.68 3.94
C SER A 75 1.34 3.51 3.44
N TRP A 76 1.16 2.33 4.02
CA TRP A 76 1.72 1.05 3.57
C TRP A 76 1.23 0.55 2.20
N LEU A 77 0.14 1.09 1.65
CA LEU A 77 -0.31 0.83 0.27
C LEU A 77 0.27 1.83 -0.74
N LEU A 78 1.01 2.83 -0.24
CA LEU A 78 1.60 3.86 -1.06
C LEU A 78 3.08 3.56 -1.30
N GLN A 79 3.53 3.89 -2.49
CA GLN A 79 4.93 3.87 -2.88
C GLN A 79 5.35 5.26 -3.35
N PRO A 80 6.57 5.71 -3.05
CA PRO A 80 7.06 6.98 -3.59
C PRO A 80 7.12 6.87 -5.11
N ASP A 81 6.66 7.92 -5.79
CA ASP A 81 6.83 8.04 -7.24
C ASP A 81 8.28 8.43 -7.54
N GLN A 82 9.20 7.46 -7.39
CA GLN A 82 10.55 7.63 -7.87
C GLN A 82 10.51 7.53 -9.40
N LEU A 83 10.40 8.67 -10.07
CA LEU A 83 11.05 8.83 -11.35
C LEU A 83 12.53 8.56 -11.09
N SER A 84 12.98 7.36 -11.45
CA SER A 84 14.40 7.09 -11.56
C SER A 84 14.93 8.11 -12.56
N ASP A 85 15.67 9.11 -12.07
CA ASP A 85 16.52 9.92 -12.91
C ASP A 85 17.36 8.93 -13.72
N VAL A 86 17.00 8.78 -14.98
CA VAL A 86 17.85 8.10 -15.95
C VAL A 86 19.16 8.86 -15.87
N PRO A 87 20.31 8.23 -15.58
CA PRO A 87 21.56 8.95 -15.57
C PRO A 87 21.68 9.59 -16.95
N VAL A 88 21.63 10.93 -16.99
CA VAL A 88 22.04 11.69 -18.17
C VAL A 88 23.49 11.28 -18.36
N LEU A 89 23.72 10.33 -19.27
CA LEU A 89 25.03 9.97 -19.79
C LEU A 89 25.58 11.23 -20.45
N ALA A 90 26.23 12.07 -19.65
CA ALA A 90 27.15 13.07 -20.13
C ALA A 90 28.44 12.32 -20.53
N ALA A 91 28.52 11.93 -21.80
CA ALA A 91 29.75 11.54 -22.47
C ALA A 91 29.67 11.96 -23.95
#